data_AF-A0A967UUH3-F1
#
_entry.id   AF-A0A967UUH3-F1
#
_cell.length_a   1.000
_cell.length_b   1.000
_cell.length_c   1.000
_cell.angle_alpha   90.00
_cell.angle_beta   90.00
_cell.angle_gamma   90.00
#
_symmetry.space_group_name_H-M   'P 1'
#
loop_
_entity.id
_entity.type
_entity.pdbx_description
1 polymer ?
#
loop_
_entity_poly.entity_id
_entity_poly.type
_entity_poly.pdbx_seq_one_letter_code
_entity_poly.pdbx_strand_id
1 'polypeptide(L)' 'MDETGNRASAEISRKADGKYAQRFDATWVAEYFEDPPTGLWRVEVFHRDVPEWTSVGYETLEDAARAARNYFDQR' A
#
# COMPACT_ATOMS: atom_id res chain seq x y z
N MET A 1 -21.56 19.00 15.69
CA MET A 1 -20.60 17.89 15.69
C MET A 1 -20.35 17.53 14.23
N ASP A 2 -19.12 17.12 13.93
CA ASP A 2 -18.70 16.44 12.69
C ASP A 2 -18.34 17.33 11.48
N GLU A 3 -17.40 18.26 11.66
CA GLU A 3 -16.52 18.75 10.58
C GLU A 3 -15.10 18.15 10.71
N THR A 4 -15.02 16.84 10.91
CA THR A 4 -13.73 16.14 10.74
C THR A 4 -13.51 15.98 9.25
N GLY A 5 -13.02 17.05 8.64
CA GLY A 5 -12.47 17.03 7.29
C GLY A 5 -11.55 15.83 7.17
N ASN A 6 -12.04 14.83 6.43
CA ASN A 6 -11.39 13.58 6.11
C ASN A 6 -10.12 13.88 5.29
N ARG A 7 -9.07 14.33 5.98
CA ARG A 7 -7.70 14.11 5.52
C ARG A 7 -7.53 12.61 5.60
N ALA A 8 -7.87 11.92 4.52
CA ALA A 8 -7.62 10.50 4.34
C ALA A 8 -6.10 10.29 4.37
N SER A 9 -5.52 10.24 5.57
CA SER A 9 -4.33 9.46 5.83
C SER A 9 -4.71 8.05 5.40
N ALA A 10 -4.26 7.63 4.23
CA ALA A 10 -4.62 6.34 3.66
C ALA A 10 -4.28 5.24 4.66
N GLU A 11 -5.29 4.75 5.38
CA GLU A 11 -5.10 3.81 6.49
C GLU A 11 -4.71 2.45 5.92
N ILE A 12 -3.60 1.90 6.40
CA ILE A 12 -3.18 0.55 6.04
C ILE A 12 -4.03 -0.44 6.82
N SER A 13 -4.87 -1.18 6.10
CA SER A 13 -5.76 -2.19 6.65
C SER A 13 -5.15 -3.59 6.53
N ARG A 14 -5.14 -4.37 7.60
CA ARG A 14 -4.71 -5.77 7.56
C ARG A 14 -5.81 -6.65 6.95
N LYS A 15 -5.43 -7.52 6.01
CA LYS A 15 -6.29 -8.55 5.39
C LYS A 15 -6.20 -9.87 6.15
N ALA A 16 -7.20 -10.73 5.97
CA ALA A 16 -7.29 -12.05 6.61
C ALA A 16 -6.13 -13.00 6.20
N ASP A 17 -5.55 -12.78 5.03
CA ASP A 17 -4.43 -13.58 4.47
C ASP A 17 -3.06 -13.16 5.04
N GLY A 18 -3.01 -12.25 6.02
CA GLY A 18 -1.75 -11.72 6.55
C GLY A 18 -1.14 -10.60 5.71
N LYS A 19 -1.68 -10.33 4.52
CA LYS A 19 -1.38 -9.13 3.73
C LYS A 19 -1.91 -7.87 4.39
N TYR A 20 -1.39 -6.73 3.98
CA TYR A 20 -1.86 -5.40 4.33
C TYR A 20 -2.28 -4.70 3.05
N ALA A 21 -3.21 -3.76 3.13
CA ALA A 21 -3.68 -3.01 1.97
C ALA A 21 -3.89 -1.54 2.33
N GLN A 22 -3.52 -0.65 1.42
CA GLN A 22 -3.74 0.78 1.52
C GLN A 22 -4.44 1.25 0.27
N ARG A 23 -5.60 1.88 0.43
CA ARG A 23 -6.33 2.48 -0.68
C ARG A 23 -5.95 3.96 -0.81
N PHE A 24 -5.47 4.36 -1.97
CA PHE A 24 -5.14 5.76 -2.25
C PHE A 24 -6.38 6.54 -2.73
N ASP A 25 -7.18 5.93 -3.60
CA ASP A 25 -8.47 6.45 -4.07
C ASP A 25 -9.41 5.31 -4.53
N ALA A 26 -10.52 5.63 -5.20
CA ALA A 26 -11.47 4.63 -5.69
C ALA A 26 -10.88 3.62 -6.67
N THR A 27 -9.80 3.99 -7.38
CA THR A 27 -9.20 3.17 -8.43
C THR A 27 -7.81 2.63 -8.09
N TRP A 28 -7.19 3.10 -7.00
CA TRP A 28 -5.82 2.73 -6.63
C TRP A 28 -5.71 2.10 -5.26
N VAL A 29 -5.06 0.95 -5.23
CA VAL A 29 -4.80 0.20 -4.02
C VAL A 29 -3.37 -0.34 -4.04
N ALA A 30 -2.66 -0.22 -2.94
CA ALA A 30 -1.42 -0.93 -2.68
C ALA A 30 -1.71 -2.12 -1.77
N GLU A 31 -1.10 -3.26 -2.06
CA GLU A 31 -1.03 -4.40 -1.16
C GLU A 31 0.41 -4.60 -0.71
N TYR A 32 0.58 -4.97 0.56
CA TYR A 32 1.87 -5.22 1.19
C TYR A 32 1.88 -6.60 1.82
N PHE A 33 2.99 -7.30 1.70
CA PHE A 33 3.18 -8.58 2.35
C PHE A 33 4.66 -8.88 2.50
N GLU A 34 5.00 -9.62 3.54
CA GLU A 34 6.36 -10.12 3.73
C GLU A 34 6.66 -11.20 2.69
N ASP A 35 7.83 -11.08 2.05
CA ASP A 35 8.38 -12.03 1.12
C ASP A 35 9.14 -13.10 1.93
N PRO A 36 8.62 -14.34 2.07
CA PRO A 36 9.20 -15.36 2.94
C PRO A 36 10.68 -15.70 2.68
N PRO A 37 11.19 -15.74 1.44
CA PRO A 37 12.58 -16.10 1.20
C PRO A 37 13.58 -15.02 1.62
N THR A 38 13.15 -13.76 1.68
CA THR A 38 14.03 -12.63 2.06
C THR A 38 13.72 -12.05 3.44
N GLY A 39 12.51 -12.26 3.96
CA GLY A 39 11.99 -11.59 5.15
C GLY A 39 11.74 -10.10 4.94
N LEU A 40 11.80 -9.61 3.69
CA LEU A 40 11.59 -8.21 3.35
C LEU A 40 10.16 -7.98 2.88
N TRP A 41 9.67 -6.76 3.05
CA TRP A 41 8.36 -6.36 2.57
C TRP A 41 8.37 -6.18 1.05
N ARG A 42 7.33 -6.74 0.42
CA ARG A 42 6.95 -6.49 -0.95
C ARG A 42 5.71 -5.60 -0.98
N VAL A 43 5.65 -4.71 -1.98
CA VAL A 43 4.46 -3.93 -2.32
C VAL A 43 4.04 -4.21 -3.76
N GLU A 44 2.73 -4.28 -3.96
CA GLU A 44 2.08 -4.33 -5.27
C GLU A 44 1.03 -3.21 -5.34
N VAL A 45 1.16 -2.30 -6.29
CA VAL A 45 0.20 -1.23 -6.56
C VAL A 45 -0.65 -1.63 -7.75
N PHE A 46 -1.97 -1.53 -7.57
CA PHE A 46 -2.98 -1.88 -8.53
C PHE A 46 -3.79 -0.66 -8.96
N HIS A 47 -4.08 -0.60 -10.25
CA HIS A 47 -5.03 0.33 -10.85
C HIS A 47 -6.23 -0.45 -11.39
N ARG A 48 -7.43 -0.24 -10.81
CA ARG A 48 -8.65 -0.98 -11.17
C ARG A 48 -8.43 -2.50 -11.17
N ASP A 49 -7.81 -2.99 -10.10
CA ASP A 49 -7.46 -4.40 -9.90
C ASP A 49 -6.39 -4.96 -10.87
N VAL A 50 -5.78 -4.13 -11.71
CA VAL A 50 -4.65 -4.50 -12.57
C VAL A 50 -3.34 -4.12 -11.88
N PRO A 51 -2.40 -5.05 -11.65
CA PRO A 51 -1.10 -4.73 -11.07
C PRO A 51 -0.33 -3.83 -12.04
N GLU A 52 0.07 -2.66 -11.55
CA GLU A 52 0.76 -1.67 -12.35
C GLU A 52 2.23 -1.54 -11.94
N TRP A 53 2.50 -1.61 -10.64
CA TRP A 53 3.85 -1.49 -10.12
C TRP A 53 4.08 -2.44 -8.95
N THR A 54 5.24 -3.09 -8.96
CA THR A 54 5.66 -4.01 -7.90
C THR A 54 7.08 -3.69 -7.50
N SER A 55 7.34 -3.69 -6.20
CA SER A 55 8.70 -3.56 -5.68
C SER A 55 8.86 -4.42 -4.42
N VAL A 56 10.07 -4.93 -4.22
CA VAL A 56 10.44 -5.79 -3.10
C VAL A 56 11.76 -5.30 -2.51
N GLY A 57 11.98 -5.55 -1.23
CA GLY A 57 13.24 -5.27 -0.56
C GLY A 57 13.15 -4.21 0.53
N TYR A 58 11.96 -3.92 1.02
CA TYR A 58 11.76 -2.95 2.08
C TYR A 58 11.90 -3.62 3.46
N GLU A 59 12.65 -3.02 4.37
CA GLU A 59 12.87 -3.61 5.70
C GLU A 59 11.62 -3.52 6.59
N THR A 60 10.70 -2.60 6.27
CA THR A 60 9.48 -2.36 7.06
C THR A 60 8.28 -2.10 6.15
N LEU A 61 7.08 -2.39 6.68
CA LEU A 61 5.81 -2.02 6.04
C LEU A 61 5.73 -0.51 5.75
N GLU A 62 6.28 0.32 6.64
CA GLU A 62 6.24 1.78 6.51
C GLU A 62 7.09 2.26 5.32
N ASP A 63 8.25 1.64 5.11
CA ASP A 63 9.13 1.93 3.97
C ASP A 63 8.48 1.50 2.64
N ALA A 64 7.85 0.32 2.63
CA ALA A 64 7.06 -0.16 1.48
C ALA A 64 5.88 0.79 1.17
N ALA A 65 5.16 1.24 2.21
CA ALA A 65 4.05 2.18 2.07
C ALA A 65 4.49 3.56 1.57
N ARG A 66 5.65 4.05 2.03
CA ARG A 66 6.26 5.28 1.54
C ARG A 66 6.61 5.17 0.05
N ALA A 67 7.17 4.05 -0.39
CA ALA A 67 7.50 3.84 -1.79
C ALA A 67 6.25 3.77 -2.68
N ALA A 68 5.21 3.07 -2.22
CA ALA A 68 3.91 3.01 -2.89
C ALA A 68 3.26 4.40 -3.03
N ARG A 69 3.35 5.20 -1.96
CA ARG A 69 2.83 6.57 -1.95
C ARG A 69 3.60 7.46 -2.92
N ASN A 70 4.92 7.39 -2.90
CA ASN A 70 5.77 8.12 -3.84
C ASN A 70 5.46 7.75 -5.30
N TYR A 71 5.19 6.49 -5.59
CA TYR A 71 4.75 6.06 -6.93
C TYR A 71 3.40 6.69 -7.29
N PHE A 72 2.43 6.63 -6.39
CA PHE A 72 1.11 7.21 -6.58
C PHE A 72 1.13 8.75 -6.73
N ASP A 73 2.02 9.46 -6.05
CA ASP A 73 2.12 10.93 -6.16
C ASP A 73 2.84 11.38 -7.46
N GLN A 74 3.53 10.48 -8.17
CA GLN A 74 4.29 10.79 -9.40
C GLN A 74 3.53 10.49 -10.71
N ARG A 75 2.34 9.89 -10.64
CA ARG A 75 1.55 9.48 -11.82
C ARG A 75 0.60 10.56 -12.34
#